data_AF-E1ZTC1-F1
#
_entry.id   AF-E1ZTC1-F1
#
_cell.length_a   1.000
_cell.length_b   1.000
_cell.length_c   1.000
_cell.angle_alpha   90.00
_cell.angle_beta   90.00
_cell.angle_gamma   90.00
#
_symmetry.space_group_name_H-M   'P 1'
#
loop_
_entity.id
_entity.type
_entity.pdbx_description
1 polymer ?
#
loop_
_entity_poly.entity_id
_entity_poly.type
_entity_poly.pdbx_seq_one_letter_code
_entity_poly.pdbx_strand_id
1 'polypeptide(L)'
;MTPPRRPARPRYALKLLGALLEFNTRWVGDVAAAGLAGRFFEWLSIAHPHNNVHNMRLCRLVADAKVLPPEALAELQAVDRVLAVLAYAHENDVEPFLEPALRLCASLMNDVGPSESQKVIASLHVLLELAAGPDPDAALSAAHCLLKAAHLHPGDAAAVLATGDNVALLIELMGPRGAAGSGAAAAAAGGAGGGSGGGGGEQQEGWPQQQQPPPQLAAFQADLAPLLLLVLAAVVEARPGLLREHGAALRPAVTACLQAVGDAGLKRRWARLLAAQGG
;
A
#
# COMPACT_ATOMS: atom_id res chain seq x y z
N MET A 1 -40.72 -6.72 31.64
CA MET A 1 -39.77 -5.80 30.98
C MET A 1 -38.53 -6.59 30.58
N THR A 2 -38.42 -6.93 29.30
CA THR A 2 -37.21 -7.54 28.74
C THR A 2 -36.14 -6.45 28.67
N PRO A 3 -34.91 -6.65 29.19
CA PRO A 3 -33.86 -5.65 29.02
C PRO A 3 -33.60 -5.43 27.52
N PRO A 4 -33.30 -4.20 27.07
CA PRO A 4 -32.95 -3.96 25.69
C PRO A 4 -31.70 -4.80 25.36
N ARG A 5 -31.84 -5.72 24.40
CA ARG A 5 -30.68 -6.41 23.81
C ARG A 5 -29.77 -5.31 23.26
N ARG A 6 -28.62 -5.09 23.88
CA ARG A 6 -27.58 -4.28 23.24
C ARG A 6 -27.31 -4.94 21.89
N PRO A 7 -27.50 -4.26 20.75
CA PRO A 7 -27.13 -4.85 19.47
C PRO A 7 -25.65 -5.25 19.59
N ALA A 8 -25.33 -6.49 19.23
CA ALA A 8 -23.94 -6.92 19.17
C ALA A 8 -23.17 -5.87 18.35
N ARG A 9 -22.09 -5.33 18.91
CA ARG A 9 -21.31 -4.26 18.27
C ARG A 9 -20.94 -4.73 16.85
N PRO A 10 -21.39 -4.06 15.77
CA PRO A 10 -21.16 -4.52 14.39
C PRO A 10 -19.70 -4.89 14.10
N ARG A 11 -18.73 -4.21 14.75
CA ARG A 11 -17.29 -4.51 14.67
C ARG A 11 -16.91 -5.95 15.07
N TYR A 12 -17.53 -6.53 16.10
CA TYR A 12 -17.21 -7.90 16.53
C TYR A 12 -17.71 -8.93 15.51
N ALA A 13 -18.87 -8.68 14.90
CA ALA A 13 -19.40 -9.53 13.83
C ALA A 13 -18.49 -9.49 12.59
N LEU A 14 -18.01 -8.31 12.18
CA LEU A 14 -17.07 -8.19 11.07
C LEU A 14 -15.75 -8.92 11.35
N LYS A 15 -15.22 -8.79 12.58
CA LYS A 15 -14.00 -9.49 12.99
C LYS A 15 -14.16 -11.01 12.95
N LEU A 16 -15.26 -11.54 13.50
CA LEU A 16 -15.53 -12.97 13.50
C LEU A 16 -15.76 -13.49 12.08
N LEU A 17 -16.54 -12.77 11.26
CA LEU A 17 -16.75 -13.13 9.87
C LEU A 17 -15.44 -13.14 9.08
N GLY A 18 -14.60 -12.11 9.25
CA GLY A 18 -13.29 -12.04 8.62
C GLY A 18 -12.43 -13.26 8.94
N ALA A 19 -12.32 -13.61 10.22
CA ALA A 19 -11.55 -14.79 10.66
C ALA A 19 -12.12 -16.11 10.07
N LEU A 20 -13.44 -16.26 9.99
CA LEU A 20 -14.08 -17.43 9.39
C LEU A 20 -13.81 -17.55 7.89
N LEU A 21 -13.85 -16.43 7.16
CA LEU A 21 -13.59 -16.39 5.73
C LEU A 21 -12.10 -16.54 5.38
N GLU A 22 -11.19 -16.03 6.22
CA GLU A 22 -9.74 -16.28 6.11
C GLU A 22 -9.43 -17.78 6.32
N PHE A 23 -10.13 -18.43 7.25
CA PHE A 23 -10.01 -19.88 7.45
C PHE A 23 -10.61 -20.68 6.28
N ASN A 24 -11.71 -20.21 5.69
CA ASN A 24 -12.41 -20.91 4.63
C ASN A 24 -12.97 -19.97 3.56
N THR A 25 -12.16 -19.69 2.54
CA THR A 25 -12.50 -18.74 1.47
C THR A 25 -13.67 -19.19 0.60
N ARG A 26 -14.03 -20.48 0.59
CA ARG A 26 -15.20 -20.97 -0.15
C ARG A 26 -16.52 -20.36 0.34
N TRP A 27 -16.58 -19.92 1.59
CA TRP A 27 -17.76 -19.30 2.20
C TRP A 27 -17.96 -17.85 1.76
N VAL A 28 -17.00 -17.24 1.04
CA VAL A 28 -17.17 -15.90 0.47
C VAL A 28 -18.32 -15.88 -0.54
N GLY A 29 -18.52 -16.99 -1.28
CA GLY A 29 -19.67 -17.15 -2.18
C GLY A 29 -21.01 -17.14 -1.44
N ASP A 30 -21.10 -17.78 -0.26
CA ASP A 30 -22.31 -17.77 0.57
C ASP A 30 -22.60 -16.35 1.11
N VAL A 31 -21.55 -15.60 1.47
CA VAL A 31 -21.66 -14.20 1.90
C VAL A 31 -22.13 -13.30 0.76
N ALA A 32 -21.69 -13.54 -0.47
CA ALA A 32 -22.18 -12.85 -1.65
C ALA A 32 -23.66 -13.20 -1.94
N ALA A 33 -24.03 -14.48 -1.87
CA ALA A 33 -25.40 -14.95 -2.05
C ALA A 33 -26.36 -14.36 -0.98
N ALA A 34 -25.86 -14.07 0.22
CA ALA A 34 -26.60 -13.37 1.26
C ALA A 34 -26.71 -11.84 1.05
N GLY A 35 -26.17 -11.30 -0.05
CA GLY A 35 -26.24 -9.88 -0.39
C GLY A 35 -25.30 -8.98 0.44
N LEU A 36 -24.33 -9.56 1.14
CA LEU A 36 -23.42 -8.82 2.02
C LEU A 36 -22.17 -8.29 1.30
N ALA A 37 -21.74 -8.93 0.20
CA ALA A 37 -20.51 -8.58 -0.50
C ALA A 37 -20.47 -7.10 -0.94
N GLY A 38 -21.53 -6.61 -1.60
CA GLY A 38 -21.63 -5.20 -1.98
C GLY A 38 -21.70 -4.24 -0.79
N ARG A 39 -22.32 -4.67 0.32
CA ARG A 39 -22.45 -3.85 1.54
C ARG A 39 -21.11 -3.54 2.17
N PHE A 40 -20.14 -4.46 2.11
CA PHE A 40 -18.79 -4.17 2.61
C PHE A 40 -18.15 -3.00 1.87
N PHE A 41 -18.29 -2.92 0.54
CA PHE A 41 -17.82 -1.79 -0.25
C PHE A 41 -18.60 -0.51 0.02
N GLU A 42 -19.92 -0.58 0.20
CA GLU A 42 -20.71 0.58 0.65
C GLU A 42 -20.21 1.16 1.98
N TRP A 43 -19.73 0.30 2.88
CA TRP A 43 -19.16 0.68 4.18
C TRP A 43 -17.72 1.19 4.12
N LEU A 44 -17.01 1.04 2.98
CA LEU A 44 -15.73 1.72 2.72
C LEU A 44 -15.99 3.19 2.36
N SER A 45 -16.43 3.95 3.35
CA SER A 45 -16.55 5.41 3.27
C SER A 45 -16.00 6.01 4.55
N ILE A 46 -15.24 7.10 4.44
CA ILE A 46 -14.56 7.74 5.57
C ILE A 46 -15.52 8.07 6.72
N ALA A 47 -16.75 8.47 6.40
CA ALA A 47 -17.77 8.82 7.37
C ALA A 47 -18.54 7.61 7.95
N HIS A 48 -18.34 6.41 7.42
CA HIS A 48 -19.15 5.26 7.78
C HIS A 48 -18.63 4.56 9.05
N PRO A 49 -19.47 4.26 10.06
CA PRO A 49 -19.02 3.68 11.34
C PRO A 49 -18.43 2.27 11.22
N HIS A 50 -18.70 1.59 10.10
CA HIS A 50 -18.12 0.27 9.78
C HIS A 50 -16.90 0.35 8.88
N ASN A 51 -16.43 1.54 8.50
CA ASN A 51 -15.14 1.68 7.86
C ASN A 51 -14.03 1.42 8.89
N ASN A 52 -13.52 0.20 8.89
CA ASN A 52 -12.45 -0.24 9.78
C ASN A 52 -11.63 -1.33 9.10
N VAL A 53 -10.50 -1.68 9.71
CA VAL A 53 -9.56 -2.69 9.20
C VAL A 53 -10.21 -4.04 8.92
N HIS A 54 -11.22 -4.45 9.69
CA HIS A 54 -11.94 -5.70 9.45
C HIS A 54 -12.82 -5.63 8.20
N ASN A 55 -13.49 -4.50 7.96
CA ASN A 55 -14.27 -4.31 6.73
C ASN A 55 -13.38 -4.27 5.49
N MET A 56 -12.21 -3.64 5.55
CA MET A 56 -11.25 -3.65 4.43
C MET A 56 -10.77 -5.06 4.10
N ARG A 57 -10.45 -5.88 5.12
CA ARG A 57 -10.10 -7.29 4.93
C ARG A 57 -11.24 -8.09 4.30
N LEU A 58 -12.48 -7.85 4.71
CA LEU A 58 -13.66 -8.47 4.08
C LEU A 58 -13.82 -8.05 2.61
N CYS A 59 -13.66 -6.76 2.29
CA CYS A 59 -13.69 -6.29 0.90
C CYS A 59 -12.60 -6.97 0.07
N ARG A 60 -11.41 -7.17 0.65
CA ARG A 60 -10.32 -7.87 -0.02
C ARG A 60 -10.68 -9.32 -0.29
N LEU A 61 -11.20 -10.05 0.69
CA LEU A 61 -11.63 -11.44 0.50
C LEU A 61 -12.70 -11.56 -0.59
N VAL A 62 -13.63 -10.62 -0.64
CA VAL A 62 -14.65 -10.54 -1.71
C VAL A 62 -14.02 -10.28 -3.08
N ALA A 63 -13.07 -9.35 -3.18
CA ALA A 63 -12.35 -9.06 -4.41
C ALA A 63 -11.54 -10.28 -4.88
N ASP A 64 -10.72 -10.87 -4.01
CA ASP A 64 -9.87 -12.03 -4.30
C ASP A 64 -10.69 -13.26 -4.72
N ALA A 65 -11.89 -13.45 -4.14
CA ALA A 65 -12.79 -14.55 -4.48
C ALA A 65 -13.57 -14.33 -5.79
N LYS A 66 -13.53 -13.12 -6.37
CA LYS A 66 -14.21 -12.74 -7.62
C LYS A 66 -15.70 -13.06 -7.63
N VAL A 67 -16.34 -12.90 -6.47
CA VAL A 67 -17.78 -13.17 -6.30
C VAL A 67 -18.66 -12.01 -6.79
N LEU A 68 -18.07 -10.85 -7.07
CA LEU A 68 -18.73 -9.72 -7.72
C LEU A 68 -18.14 -9.52 -9.12
N PRO A 69 -18.97 -9.28 -10.15
CA PRO A 69 -18.47 -8.97 -11.49
C PRO A 69 -17.80 -7.58 -11.53
N PRO A 70 -16.91 -7.31 -12.51
CA PRO A 70 -16.21 -6.03 -12.65
C PRO A 70 -17.16 -4.82 -12.66
N GLU A 71 -18.30 -4.94 -13.34
CA GLU A 71 -19.30 -3.88 -13.47
C GLU A 71 -19.90 -3.51 -12.11
N ALA A 72 -20.17 -4.51 -11.26
CA ALA A 72 -20.68 -4.26 -9.91
C ALA A 72 -19.63 -3.57 -9.02
N LEU A 73 -18.34 -3.93 -9.16
CA LEU A 73 -17.26 -3.24 -8.44
C LEU A 73 -17.11 -1.78 -8.88
N ALA A 74 -17.30 -1.50 -10.17
CA ALA A 74 -17.31 -0.14 -10.72
C ALA A 74 -18.52 0.66 -10.21
N GLU A 75 -19.73 0.09 -10.22
CA GLU A 75 -20.95 0.71 -9.67
C GLU A 75 -20.81 1.02 -8.17
N LEU A 76 -20.14 0.14 -7.42
CA LEU A 76 -19.81 0.34 -6.01
C LEU A 76 -18.69 1.36 -5.80
N GLN A 77 -18.03 1.84 -6.86
CA GLN A 77 -16.87 2.73 -6.81
C GLN A 77 -15.75 2.14 -5.94
N ALA A 78 -15.52 0.82 -6.06
CA ALA A 78 -14.62 0.10 -5.16
C ALA A 78 -13.19 0.66 -5.17
N VAL A 79 -12.69 1.05 -6.35
CA VAL A 79 -11.36 1.66 -6.51
C VAL A 79 -11.31 3.06 -5.88
N ASP A 80 -12.27 3.94 -6.22
CA ASP A 80 -12.30 5.30 -5.66
C ASP A 80 -12.37 5.28 -4.13
N ARG A 81 -13.16 4.36 -3.55
CA ARG A 81 -13.30 4.21 -2.10
C ARG A 81 -12.01 3.76 -1.42
N VAL A 82 -11.32 2.76 -1.96
CA VAL A 82 -10.04 2.33 -1.36
C VAL A 82 -8.97 3.40 -1.51
N LEU A 83 -8.93 4.13 -2.63
CA LEU A 83 -8.01 5.25 -2.82
C LEU A 83 -8.32 6.41 -1.86
N ALA A 84 -9.60 6.70 -1.61
CA ALA A 84 -9.99 7.70 -0.61
C ALA A 84 -9.58 7.28 0.81
N VAL A 85 -9.73 6.01 1.17
CA VAL A 85 -9.25 5.47 2.46
C VAL A 85 -7.73 5.58 2.56
N LEU A 86 -7.01 5.23 1.49
CA LEU A 86 -5.55 5.29 1.45
C LEU A 86 -5.04 6.73 1.59
N ALA A 87 -5.61 7.67 0.83
CA ALA A 87 -5.26 9.08 0.89
C ALA A 87 -5.51 9.64 2.29
N TYR A 88 -6.69 9.37 2.86
CA TYR A 88 -7.00 9.81 4.22
C TYR A 88 -6.04 9.21 5.25
N ALA A 89 -5.78 7.90 5.18
CA ALA A 89 -4.89 7.23 6.13
C ALA A 89 -3.45 7.74 6.03
N HIS A 90 -2.98 8.08 4.83
CA HIS A 90 -1.67 8.70 4.61
C HIS A 90 -1.63 10.14 5.16
N GLU A 91 -2.60 10.98 4.80
CA GLU A 91 -2.66 12.39 5.20
C GLU A 91 -2.87 12.60 6.72
N ASN A 92 -3.36 11.58 7.43
CA ASN A 92 -3.71 11.65 8.85
C ASN A 92 -2.98 10.59 9.70
N ASP A 93 -1.96 9.92 9.15
CA ASP A 93 -1.10 8.95 9.83
C ASP A 93 -1.83 7.81 10.53
N VAL A 94 -2.83 7.28 9.84
CA VAL A 94 -3.67 6.20 10.37
C VAL A 94 -3.06 4.89 9.92
N GLU A 95 -1.85 4.62 10.40
CA GLU A 95 -0.98 3.51 9.99
C GLU A 95 -1.70 2.15 9.92
N PRO A 96 -2.59 1.76 10.87
CA PRO A 96 -3.27 0.46 10.82
C PRO A 96 -4.14 0.24 9.57
N PHE A 97 -4.47 1.32 8.83
CA PHE A 97 -5.25 1.24 7.60
C PHE A 97 -4.40 1.10 6.34
N LEU A 98 -3.13 1.49 6.36
CA LEU A 98 -2.29 1.59 5.18
C LEU A 98 -2.09 0.22 4.50
N GLU A 99 -1.53 -0.76 5.21
CA GLU A 99 -1.31 -2.10 4.65
C GLU A 99 -2.61 -2.77 4.16
N PRO A 100 -3.71 -2.81 4.92
CA PRO A 100 -4.97 -3.37 4.44
C PRO A 100 -5.54 -2.66 3.20
N ALA A 101 -5.48 -1.32 3.15
CA ALA A 101 -5.95 -0.55 2.00
C ALA A 101 -5.11 -0.82 0.75
N LEU A 102 -3.79 -0.87 0.88
CA LEU A 102 -2.87 -1.20 -0.21
C LEU A 102 -3.12 -2.61 -0.76
N ARG A 103 -3.29 -3.61 0.12
CA ARG A 103 -3.60 -4.99 -0.30
C ARG A 103 -4.95 -5.08 -1.01
N LEU A 104 -5.97 -4.37 -0.53
CA LEU A 104 -7.26 -4.28 -1.21
C LEU A 104 -7.12 -3.60 -2.59
N CYS A 105 -6.40 -2.49 -2.68
CA CYS A 105 -6.14 -1.79 -3.94
C CYS A 105 -5.46 -2.71 -4.97
N ALA A 106 -4.42 -3.43 -4.55
CA ALA A 106 -3.75 -4.42 -5.39
C ALA A 106 -4.69 -5.53 -5.87
N SER A 107 -5.62 -5.97 -5.03
CA SER A 107 -6.59 -7.02 -5.36
C SER A 107 -7.59 -6.51 -6.40
N LEU A 108 -8.16 -5.32 -6.18
CA LEU A 108 -9.13 -4.71 -7.10
C LEU A 108 -8.56 -4.49 -8.50
N MET A 109 -7.31 -4.03 -8.63
CA MET A 109 -6.67 -3.83 -9.94
C MET A 109 -6.65 -5.08 -10.84
N ASN A 110 -6.77 -6.29 -10.30
CA ASN A 110 -6.86 -7.51 -11.11
C ASN A 110 -8.20 -7.67 -11.83
N ASP A 111 -9.26 -7.07 -11.30
CA ASP A 111 -10.63 -7.50 -11.59
C ASP A 111 -11.55 -6.36 -12.05
N VAL A 112 -11.17 -5.10 -11.84
CA VAL A 112 -12.03 -3.92 -12.13
C VAL A 112 -11.95 -3.40 -13.58
N GLY A 113 -11.17 -4.04 -14.45
CA GLY A 113 -10.99 -3.60 -15.84
C GLY A 113 -10.11 -2.35 -16.01
N PRO A 114 -9.77 -1.96 -17.25
CA PRO A 114 -8.78 -0.91 -17.51
C PRO A 114 -9.19 0.47 -16.98
N SER A 115 -10.45 0.89 -17.23
CA SER A 115 -10.94 2.21 -16.81
C SER A 115 -10.87 2.42 -15.30
N GLU A 116 -11.27 1.42 -14.52
CA GLU A 116 -11.24 1.52 -13.07
C GLU A 116 -9.82 1.38 -12.51
N SER A 117 -9.01 0.46 -13.03
CA SER A 117 -7.62 0.29 -12.56
C SER A 117 -6.74 1.50 -12.90
N GLN A 118 -7.06 2.25 -13.96
CA GLN A 118 -6.34 3.47 -14.34
C GLN A 118 -6.49 4.59 -13.30
N LYS A 119 -7.55 4.57 -12.47
CA LYS A 119 -7.73 5.56 -11.40
C LYS A 119 -6.57 5.57 -10.39
N VAL A 120 -5.89 4.44 -10.23
CA VAL A 120 -4.71 4.30 -9.35
C VAL A 120 -3.54 5.20 -9.80
N ILE A 121 -3.49 5.60 -11.08
CA ILE A 121 -2.44 6.48 -11.61
C ILE A 121 -2.36 7.81 -10.83
N ALA A 122 -3.50 8.36 -10.43
CA ALA A 122 -3.56 9.60 -9.65
C ALA A 122 -2.92 9.47 -8.25
N SER A 123 -2.73 8.24 -7.75
CA SER A 123 -2.17 7.96 -6.43
C SER A 123 -0.74 7.39 -6.48
N LEU A 124 -0.09 7.32 -7.64
CA LEU A 124 1.26 6.74 -7.75
C LEU A 124 2.31 7.46 -6.90
N HIS A 125 2.19 8.78 -6.74
CA HIS A 125 3.09 9.54 -5.88
C HIS A 125 2.94 9.10 -4.41
N VAL A 126 1.71 9.02 -3.90
CA VAL A 126 1.43 8.51 -2.55
C VAL A 126 1.92 7.07 -2.38
N LEU A 127 1.72 6.21 -3.37
CA LEU A 127 2.24 4.83 -3.33
C LEU A 127 3.78 4.79 -3.27
N LEU A 128 4.47 5.74 -3.91
CA LEU A 128 5.92 5.83 -3.86
C LEU A 128 6.41 6.34 -2.50
N GLU A 129 5.74 7.32 -1.91
CA GLU A 129 6.02 7.79 -0.55
C GLU A 129 5.82 6.67 0.48
N LEU A 130 4.70 5.93 0.38
CA LEU A 130 4.41 4.79 1.25
C LEU A 130 5.44 3.66 1.09
N ALA A 131 5.94 3.42 -0.13
CA ALA A 131 7.04 2.48 -0.36
C ALA A 131 8.36 2.92 0.30
N ALA A 132 8.52 4.22 0.60
CA ALA A 132 9.63 4.79 1.35
C ALA A 132 9.35 4.94 2.86
N GLY A 133 8.15 4.59 3.29
CA GLY A 133 7.69 4.69 4.66
C GLY A 133 8.33 3.67 5.60
N PRO A 134 8.32 3.93 6.92
CA PRO A 134 8.97 3.10 7.94
C PRO A 134 8.31 1.74 8.17
N ASP A 135 7.01 1.59 7.84
CA ASP A 135 6.29 0.32 7.97
C ASP A 135 6.63 -0.63 6.81
N PRO A 136 7.38 -1.73 7.04
CA PRO A 136 7.78 -2.65 5.98
C PRO A 136 6.60 -3.34 5.29
N ASP A 137 5.51 -3.60 6.01
CA ASP A 137 4.35 -4.31 5.45
C ASP A 137 3.54 -3.41 4.50
N ALA A 138 3.34 -2.14 4.89
CA ALA A 138 2.79 -1.13 4.00
C ALA A 138 3.74 -0.82 2.83
N ALA A 139 5.03 -0.64 3.08
CA ALA A 139 6.00 -0.34 2.03
C ALA A 139 6.05 -1.42 0.95
N LEU A 140 6.05 -2.69 1.35
CA LEU A 140 5.98 -3.83 0.43
C LEU A 140 4.67 -3.85 -0.35
N SER A 141 3.54 -3.62 0.31
CA SER A 141 2.22 -3.58 -0.33
C SER A 141 2.11 -2.41 -1.32
N ALA A 142 2.72 -1.27 -1.03
CA ALA A 142 2.79 -0.12 -1.92
C ALA A 142 3.67 -0.38 -3.15
N ALA A 143 4.85 -0.99 -2.96
CA ALA A 143 5.72 -1.41 -4.07
C ALA A 143 5.01 -2.41 -5.01
N HIS A 144 4.20 -3.33 -4.47
CA HIS A 144 3.35 -4.20 -5.28
C HIS A 144 2.29 -3.43 -6.07
N CYS A 145 1.65 -2.41 -5.48
CA CYS A 145 0.70 -1.57 -6.19
C CYS A 145 1.37 -0.79 -7.33
N LEU A 146 2.54 -0.20 -7.08
CA LEU A 146 3.34 0.49 -8.09
C LEU A 146 3.68 -0.43 -9.26
N LEU A 147 4.18 -1.64 -8.98
CA LEU A 147 4.52 -2.60 -10.03
C LEU A 147 3.29 -2.99 -10.85
N LYS A 148 2.16 -3.22 -10.19
CA LYS A 148 0.92 -3.59 -10.88
C LYS A 148 0.41 -2.44 -11.76
N ALA A 149 0.38 -1.22 -11.25
CA ALA A 149 -0.03 -0.05 -12.02
C ALA A 149 0.91 0.19 -13.22
N ALA A 150 2.23 0.07 -13.03
CA ALA A 150 3.21 0.18 -14.11
C ALA A 150 3.08 -0.92 -15.17
N HIS A 151 2.59 -2.10 -14.80
CA HIS A 151 2.34 -3.19 -15.75
C HIS A 151 1.02 -3.00 -16.52
N LEU A 152 -0.04 -2.58 -15.83
CA LEU A 152 -1.37 -2.39 -16.44
C LEU A 152 -1.43 -1.14 -17.31
N HIS A 153 -0.75 -0.06 -16.89
CA HIS A 153 -0.84 1.27 -17.50
C HIS A 153 0.56 1.87 -17.70
N PRO A 154 1.42 1.24 -18.52
CA PRO A 154 2.85 1.57 -18.59
C PRO A 154 3.14 3.02 -19.02
N GLY A 155 2.39 3.55 -19.99
CA GLY A 155 2.57 4.92 -20.47
C GLY A 155 2.22 5.96 -19.40
N ASP A 156 1.06 5.82 -18.78
CA ASP A 156 0.58 6.73 -17.74
C ASP A 156 1.43 6.66 -16.46
N ALA A 157 1.78 5.44 -16.05
CA ALA A 157 2.65 5.23 -14.90
C ALA A 157 4.04 5.84 -15.15
N ALA A 158 4.60 5.68 -16.34
CA ALA A 158 5.87 6.29 -16.68
C ALA A 158 5.79 7.82 -16.75
N ALA A 159 4.68 8.40 -17.20
CA ALA A 159 4.49 9.84 -17.19
C ALA A 159 4.57 10.42 -15.77
N VAL A 160 4.00 9.73 -14.77
CA VAL A 160 4.05 10.15 -13.36
C VAL A 160 5.39 9.82 -12.70
N LEU A 161 5.87 8.57 -12.81
CA LEU A 161 7.07 8.12 -12.09
C LEU A 161 8.38 8.72 -12.64
N ALA A 162 8.38 9.20 -13.88
CA ALA A 162 9.55 9.84 -14.49
C ALA A 162 9.63 11.35 -14.28
N THR A 163 8.83 11.92 -13.37
CA THR A 163 9.04 13.31 -12.90
C THR A 163 10.28 13.37 -12.01
N GLY A 164 10.99 14.51 -11.99
CA GLY A 164 12.24 14.66 -11.24
C GLY A 164 12.17 14.23 -9.77
N ASP A 165 11.11 14.63 -9.06
CA ASP A 165 10.93 14.31 -7.64
C ASP A 165 10.73 12.80 -7.40
N ASN A 166 9.86 12.16 -8.19
CA ASN A 166 9.63 10.72 -8.11
C ASN A 166 10.88 9.91 -8.51
N VAL A 167 11.66 10.36 -9.48
CA VAL A 167 12.92 9.71 -9.85
C VAL A 167 13.95 9.82 -8.72
N ALA A 168 14.04 10.98 -8.06
CA ALA A 168 14.91 11.16 -6.90
C ALA A 168 14.54 10.21 -5.76
N LEU A 169 13.24 10.08 -5.46
CA LEU A 169 12.75 9.17 -4.43
C LEU A 169 13.00 7.69 -4.79
N LEU A 170 12.81 7.30 -6.05
CA LEU A 170 13.16 5.94 -6.52
C LEU A 170 14.66 5.64 -6.38
N ILE A 171 15.51 6.62 -6.68
CA ILE A 171 16.97 6.47 -6.51
C ILE A 171 17.31 6.30 -5.03
N GLU A 172 16.68 7.08 -4.15
CA GLU A 172 16.90 6.99 -2.72
C GLU A 172 16.48 5.62 -2.17
N LEU A 173 15.30 5.13 -2.57
CA LEU A 173 14.77 3.82 -2.20
C LEU A 173 15.67 2.65 -2.62
N MET A 174 16.34 2.78 -3.77
CA MET A 174 17.24 1.77 -4.31
C MET A 174 18.69 1.94 -3.83
N GLY A 175 19.05 3.10 -3.28
CA GLY A 175 20.41 3.43 -2.89
C GLY A 175 20.82 2.71 -1.59
N PRO A 176 22.06 2.20 -1.50
CA PRO A 176 22.62 1.79 -0.22
C PRO A 176 22.80 3.05 0.64
N ARG A 177 22.00 3.20 1.70
CA ARG A 177 22.20 4.30 2.65
C ARG A 177 23.54 4.10 3.34
N GLY A 178 24.52 4.94 3.00
CA GLY A 178 25.75 5.06 3.76
C GLY A 178 25.41 5.40 5.20
N ALA A 179 26.17 4.83 6.15
CA ALA A 179 26.08 5.09 7.58
C ALA A 179 26.44 6.55 7.93
N ALA A 180 25.66 7.52 7.46
CA ALA A 180 25.78 8.92 7.76
C ALA A 180 24.51 9.36 8.52
N GLY A 181 24.58 9.29 9.85
CA GLY A 181 23.50 9.82 10.71
C GLY A 181 23.27 9.16 12.07
N SER A 182 24.06 8.18 12.53
CA SER A 182 23.97 7.70 13.92
C SER A 182 24.81 8.57 14.86
N GLY A 183 24.45 9.85 14.97
CA GLY A 183 25.24 10.83 15.71
C GLY A 183 24.41 11.95 16.32
N ALA A 184 23.48 11.61 17.22
CA ALA A 184 23.10 12.41 18.39
C ALA A 184 21.82 11.86 19.05
N ALA A 185 21.97 11.11 20.14
CA ALA A 185 21.13 11.16 21.35
C ALA A 185 21.47 9.99 22.29
N ALA A 186 22.70 9.96 22.78
CA ALA A 186 23.01 9.33 24.06
C ALA A 186 23.07 10.45 25.11
N ALA A 187 21.97 10.66 25.85
CA ALA A 187 21.93 11.18 27.22
C ALA A 187 20.51 11.65 27.59
N ALA A 188 19.80 10.84 28.36
CA ALA A 188 19.05 11.28 29.54
C ALA A 188 18.42 10.05 30.21
N ALA A 189 19.18 9.44 31.12
CA ALA A 189 18.64 8.56 32.14
C ALA A 189 18.09 9.42 33.30
N GLY A 190 16.98 8.99 33.90
CA GLY A 190 16.63 9.33 35.28
C GLY A 190 15.21 9.84 35.48
N GLY A 191 14.38 9.03 36.14
CA GLY A 191 13.09 9.48 36.66
C GLY A 191 12.15 8.34 37.07
N ALA A 192 12.40 7.74 38.22
CA ALA A 192 11.47 6.82 38.88
C ALA A 192 10.22 7.56 39.42
N GLY A 193 9.06 6.92 39.34
CA GLY A 193 7.83 7.39 40.00
C GLY A 193 6.69 6.39 39.82
N GLY A 194 6.32 5.71 40.90
CA GLY A 194 5.23 4.72 40.92
C GLY A 194 3.83 5.34 40.90
N GLY A 195 2.84 4.51 40.61
CA GLY A 195 1.43 4.86 40.74
C GLY A 195 0.50 3.78 40.21
N SER A 196 -0.11 3.04 41.14
CA SER A 196 -1.22 2.12 40.92
C SER A 196 -2.49 2.87 40.47
N GLY A 197 -3.29 2.26 39.59
CA GLY A 197 -4.65 2.72 39.34
C GLY A 197 -5.35 1.88 38.26
N GLY A 198 -6.32 1.06 38.68
CA GLY A 198 -7.18 0.30 37.78
C GLY A 198 -8.19 1.20 37.05
N GLY A 199 -8.58 0.78 35.86
CA GLY A 199 -9.62 1.43 35.06
C GLY A 199 -9.74 0.81 33.68
N GLY A 200 -10.59 -0.20 33.54
CA GLY A 200 -10.97 -0.75 32.24
C GLY A 200 -11.85 0.25 31.49
N GLY A 201 -11.22 1.08 30.66
CA GLY A 201 -11.88 1.92 29.67
C GLY A 201 -11.42 1.50 28.27
N GLU A 202 -12.30 0.84 27.51
CA GLU A 202 -12.11 0.63 26.07
C GLU A 202 -12.06 2.01 25.41
N GLN A 203 -10.85 2.43 25.01
CA GLN A 203 -10.62 3.66 24.25
C GLN A 203 -11.36 3.58 22.91
N GLN A 204 -12.04 4.67 22.57
CA GLN A 204 -12.62 4.87 21.24
C GLN A 204 -11.49 4.97 20.22
N GLU A 205 -11.20 3.90 19.49
CA GLU A 205 -10.47 4.01 18.21
C GLU A 205 -11.49 4.40 17.12
N GLY A 206 -11.94 5.64 17.20
CA GLY A 206 -12.28 6.47 16.04
C GLY A 206 -11.13 7.48 15.89
N TRP A 207 -10.75 7.75 14.64
CA TRP A 207 -9.63 8.61 14.21
C TRP A 207 -8.99 9.47 15.33
N PRO A 208 -7.85 9.07 15.91
CA PRO A 208 -7.12 9.94 16.83
C PRO A 208 -6.46 11.08 16.04
N GLN A 209 -6.76 12.33 16.40
CA GLN A 209 -5.97 13.48 15.95
C GLN A 209 -4.69 13.56 16.78
N GLN A 210 -3.55 13.19 16.20
CA GLN A 210 -2.25 13.28 16.85
C GLN A 210 -1.34 14.23 16.04
N GLN A 211 -0.70 15.19 16.72
CA GLN A 211 0.23 16.12 16.07
C GLN A 211 1.57 15.41 15.79
N GLN A 212 2.08 15.58 14.58
CA GLN A 212 3.12 14.73 14.01
C GLN A 212 4.54 15.34 14.07
N PRO A 213 5.58 14.56 14.41
CA PRO A 213 6.96 14.84 14.02
C PRO A 213 7.18 14.62 12.50
N PRO A 214 8.26 15.16 11.90
CA PRO A 214 8.51 15.06 10.46
C PRO A 214 8.68 13.62 9.96
N PRO A 215 8.34 13.34 8.68
CA PRO A 215 8.41 12.00 8.11
C PRO A 215 9.85 11.46 8.15
N GLN A 216 10.02 10.31 8.80
CA GLN A 216 11.29 9.59 8.82
C GLN A 216 11.29 8.57 7.67
N LEU A 217 12.11 8.82 6.66
CA LEU A 217 12.30 7.89 5.55
C LEU A 217 12.99 6.60 6.05
N ALA A 218 12.47 5.44 5.64
CA ALA A 218 12.95 4.14 6.10
C ALA A 218 14.34 3.76 5.56
N ALA A 219 15.06 2.89 6.28
CA ALA A 219 16.29 2.29 5.77
C ALA A 219 16.03 1.40 4.54
N PHE A 220 17.05 1.20 3.68
CA PHE A 220 16.97 0.30 2.52
C PHE A 220 16.42 -1.08 2.95
N GLN A 221 15.32 -1.50 2.33
CA GLN A 221 14.69 -2.79 2.58
C GLN A 221 15.01 -3.73 1.43
N ALA A 222 15.84 -4.75 1.69
CA ALA A 222 16.28 -5.71 0.68
C ALA A 222 15.11 -6.41 -0.02
N ASP A 223 13.99 -6.61 0.68
CA ASP A 223 12.78 -7.25 0.17
C ASP A 223 12.03 -6.38 -0.88
N LEU A 224 12.22 -5.05 -0.86
CA LEU A 224 11.62 -4.14 -1.85
C LEU A 224 12.43 -4.08 -3.15
N ALA A 225 13.73 -4.35 -3.09
CA ALA A 225 14.64 -4.13 -4.22
C ALA A 225 14.21 -4.85 -5.51
N PRO A 226 13.74 -6.12 -5.51
CA PRO A 226 13.25 -6.77 -6.71
C PRO A 226 12.05 -6.05 -7.33
N LEU A 227 11.09 -5.59 -6.51
CA LEU A 227 9.89 -4.90 -6.97
C LEU A 227 10.23 -3.53 -7.56
N LEU A 228 11.07 -2.75 -6.88
CA LEU A 228 11.51 -1.43 -7.36
C LEU A 228 12.30 -1.53 -8.67
N LEU A 229 13.15 -2.54 -8.81
CA LEU A 229 13.85 -2.83 -10.07
C LEU A 229 12.88 -3.16 -11.20
N LEU A 230 11.78 -3.88 -10.92
CA LEU A 230 10.75 -4.20 -11.91
C LEU A 230 9.90 -2.98 -12.27
N VAL A 231 9.53 -2.14 -11.29
CA VAL A 231 8.84 -0.86 -11.50
C VAL A 231 9.69 0.02 -12.42
N LEU A 232 10.95 0.24 -12.08
CA LEU A 232 11.83 1.10 -12.85
C LEU A 232 12.08 0.53 -14.25
N ALA A 233 12.22 -0.80 -14.41
CA ALA A 233 12.34 -1.41 -15.73
C ALA A 233 11.09 -1.16 -16.59
N ALA A 234 9.88 -1.30 -16.03
CA ALA A 234 8.63 -1.01 -16.74
C ALA A 234 8.55 0.48 -17.15
N VAL A 235 8.94 1.40 -16.26
CA VAL A 235 8.98 2.83 -16.56
C VAL A 235 9.99 3.15 -17.67
N VAL A 236 11.19 2.56 -17.64
CA VAL A 236 12.21 2.76 -18.68
C VAL A 236 11.76 2.18 -20.02
N GLU A 237 11.10 1.03 -20.04
CA GLU A 237 10.54 0.43 -21.26
C GLU A 237 9.48 1.34 -21.89
N ALA A 238 8.62 1.94 -21.08
CA ALA A 238 7.59 2.88 -21.53
C ALA A 238 8.13 4.26 -21.90
N ARG A 239 9.18 4.74 -21.22
CA ARG A 239 9.85 6.02 -21.48
C ARG A 239 11.38 5.82 -21.57
N PRO A 240 11.91 5.36 -22.73
CA PRO A 240 13.34 5.12 -22.90
C PRO A 240 14.23 6.35 -22.67
N GLY A 241 13.69 7.55 -22.88
CA GLY A 241 14.39 8.81 -22.60
C GLY A 241 14.83 8.99 -21.15
N LEU A 242 14.17 8.31 -20.20
CA LEU A 242 14.49 8.40 -18.77
C LEU A 242 15.96 8.05 -18.47
N LEU A 243 16.51 7.04 -19.15
CA LEU A 243 17.92 6.66 -18.96
C LEU A 243 18.90 7.69 -19.53
N ARG A 244 18.50 8.51 -20.50
CA ARG A 244 19.34 9.60 -21.00
C ARG A 244 19.31 10.79 -20.06
N GLU A 245 18.13 11.08 -19.53
CA GLU A 245 17.88 12.21 -18.62
C GLU A 245 18.48 11.97 -17.23
N HIS A 246 18.30 10.77 -16.67
CA HIS A 246 18.63 10.45 -15.27
C HIS A 246 19.62 9.28 -15.12
N GLY A 247 20.17 8.76 -16.22
CA GLY A 247 21.00 7.55 -16.19
C GLY A 247 22.25 7.64 -15.31
N ALA A 248 22.86 8.82 -15.20
CA ALA A 248 24.04 9.03 -14.34
C ALA A 248 23.72 8.76 -12.86
N ALA A 249 22.52 9.12 -12.40
CA ALA A 249 22.07 8.93 -11.03
C ALA A 249 21.41 7.56 -10.80
N LEU A 250 20.69 7.04 -11.81
CA LEU A 250 20.02 5.73 -11.71
C LEU A 250 21.00 4.55 -11.74
N ARG A 251 22.06 4.61 -12.55
CA ARG A 251 22.98 3.47 -12.76
C ARG A 251 23.63 2.95 -11.47
N PRO A 252 24.16 3.80 -10.56
CA PRO A 252 24.71 3.32 -9.29
C PRO A 252 23.67 2.62 -8.41
N ALA A 253 22.47 3.20 -8.28
CA ALA A 253 21.38 2.64 -7.48
C ALA A 253 20.90 1.30 -8.04
N VAL A 254 20.66 1.21 -9.35
CA VAL A 254 20.29 -0.04 -10.03
C VAL A 254 21.36 -1.11 -9.84
N THR A 255 22.64 -0.74 -9.97
CA THR A 255 23.75 -1.68 -9.79
C THR A 255 23.80 -2.23 -8.37
N ALA A 256 23.64 -1.38 -7.36
CA ALA A 256 23.59 -1.79 -5.96
C ALA A 256 22.41 -2.75 -5.69
N CYS A 257 21.20 -2.43 -6.16
CA CYS A 257 20.05 -3.33 -6.04
C CYS A 257 20.28 -4.67 -6.75
N LEU A 258 20.81 -4.68 -7.97
CA LEU A 258 21.08 -5.92 -8.71
C LEU A 258 22.12 -6.80 -8.02
N GLN A 259 23.10 -6.21 -7.34
CA GLN A 259 24.06 -6.93 -6.51
C GLN A 259 23.40 -7.53 -5.27
N ALA A 260 22.57 -6.76 -4.57
CA ALA A 260 21.86 -7.21 -3.37
C ALA A 260 20.85 -8.34 -3.67
N VAL A 261 20.08 -8.21 -4.76
CA VAL A 261 19.04 -9.19 -5.13
C VAL A 261 19.64 -10.48 -5.68
N GLY A 262 20.78 -10.42 -6.37
CA GLY A 262 21.45 -11.60 -6.91
C GLY A 262 20.78 -12.26 -8.12
N ASP A 263 19.54 -11.91 -8.46
CA ASP A 263 18.75 -12.54 -9.54
C ASP A 263 19.34 -12.35 -10.94
N ALA A 264 19.59 -13.47 -11.64
CA ALA A 264 20.20 -13.46 -12.97
C ALA A 264 19.25 -12.97 -14.07
N GLY A 265 17.93 -13.15 -13.90
CA GLY A 265 16.93 -12.69 -14.85
C GLY A 265 16.84 -11.16 -14.89
N LEU A 266 16.79 -10.52 -13.72
CA LEU A 266 16.81 -9.07 -13.55
C LEU A 266 18.10 -8.46 -14.10
N LYS A 267 19.26 -9.06 -13.81
CA LYS A 267 20.55 -8.63 -14.37
C LYS A 267 20.54 -8.64 -15.90
N ARG A 268 20.05 -9.73 -16.52
CA ARG A 268 19.92 -9.82 -17.99
C ARG A 268 18.94 -8.80 -18.55
N ARG A 269 17.78 -8.59 -17.90
CA ARG A 269 16.79 -7.59 -18.34
C ARG A 269 17.42 -6.20 -18.35
N TRP A 270 18.06 -5.80 -17.26
CA TRP A 270 18.71 -4.50 -17.13
C TRP A 270 19.88 -4.29 -18.10
N ALA A 271 20.70 -5.32 -18.34
CA ALA A 271 21.75 -5.26 -19.36
C ALA A 271 21.20 -4.93 -20.75
N ARG A 272 20.05 -5.51 -21.13
CA ARG A 272 19.38 -5.21 -22.41
C ARG A 272 18.86 -3.76 -22.47
N LEU A 273 18.26 -3.27 -21.39
CA LEU A 273 17.77 -1.88 -21.32
C LEU A 273 18.91 -0.86 -21.45
N LEU A 274 20.05 -1.13 -20.81
CA LEU A 274 21.23 -0.26 -20.91
C LEU A 274 21.88 -0.32 -22.30
N ALA A 275 21.93 -1.49 -22.93
CA ALA A 275 22.48 -1.64 -24.28
C ALA A 275 21.64 -0.90 -25.34
N ALA A 276 20.32 -0.87 -25.19
CA ALA A 276 19.41 -0.17 -26.09
C ALA A 276 19.57 1.37 -26.11
N GLN A 277 20.37 1.95 -25.21
CA GLN A 277 20.62 3.40 -25.13
C GLN A 277 21.93 3.84 -25.79
N GLY A 278 22.80 2.88 -26.16
CA GLY A 278 24.14 3.16 -26.71
C GLY A 278 24.23 3.14 -28.23
N GLY A 279 23.11 2.93 -28.93
CA GLY A 279 23.00 3.02 -30.39
C GLY A 279 22.06 4.14 -30.79
#